data_AF-A0A060RMR1-F1
#
_entry.id   AF-A0A060RMR1-F1
#
_cell.length_a   1.000
_cell.length_b   1.000
_cell.length_c   1.000
_cell.angle_alpha   90.00
_cell.angle_beta   90.00
_cell.angle_gamma   90.00
#
_symmetry.space_group_name_H-M   'P 1'
#
loop_
_entity.id
_entity.type
_entity.pdbx_description
1 polymer ?
#
loop_
_entity_poly.entity_id
_entity_poly.type
_entity_poly.pdbx_seq_one_letter_code
_entity_poly.pdbx_strand_id
1 'polypeptide(L)'
;CGLGSVAGSVGLFGGIIINIWKPGALKAAIDKAIVAGTARIAAAANAAGDAAGKELVIAGLQSTFKISTLKGHPLKSFINPENYNNFTSIYEAVYEEYFEKCIPSSLGKRFFSLVDANLDIPICKSVFNQTSAASQPGQSISSIKVIETNVQTMVSEANGVAKAAAEIAEATERAKAIKTSTDAIEAASTQLYGAIGYSILAILIIVLIMIIIYLVLRYRRKKKMKKKAQYTKLLNQ
;
A
#
# COMPACT_ATOMS: atom_id res chain seq x y z
N CYS A 1 -48.09 -4.60 22.71
CA CYS A 1 -47.84 -4.14 24.10
C CYS A 1 -46.44 -3.58 24.16
N GLY A 2 -46.16 -2.33 24.52
CA GLY A 2 -46.99 -1.19 24.85
C GLY A 2 -46.08 0.05 24.74
N LEU A 3 -46.64 1.16 24.26
CA LEU A 3 -45.98 2.45 24.36
C LEU A 3 -45.90 2.86 25.84
N GLY A 4 -44.80 3.52 26.21
CA GLY A 4 -44.80 4.40 27.37
C GLY A 4 -43.48 4.41 28.14
N SER A 5 -42.60 5.35 27.81
CA SER A 5 -41.99 6.27 28.77
C SER A 5 -41.30 7.41 28.01
N VAL A 6 -41.93 8.58 28.01
CA VAL A 6 -41.29 9.87 27.75
C VAL A 6 -40.99 10.47 29.12
N ALA A 7 -39.72 10.76 29.45
CA ALA A 7 -39.37 11.75 30.48
C ALA A 7 -37.85 12.02 30.55
N GLY A 8 -37.45 13.21 30.06
CA GLY A 8 -36.54 14.13 30.76
C GLY A 8 -35.12 13.68 31.12
N SER A 9 -34.16 13.91 30.22
CA SER A 9 -32.80 14.38 30.59
C SER A 9 -31.97 14.76 29.36
N VAL A 10 -32.43 15.79 28.65
CA VAL A 10 -31.53 16.68 27.91
C VAL A 10 -30.65 17.39 28.95
N GLY A 11 -29.36 17.03 29.07
CA GLY A 11 -28.44 17.81 29.88
C GLY A 11 -27.08 17.23 30.27
N LEU A 12 -26.89 15.90 30.36
CA LEU A 12 -25.65 15.38 30.97
C LEU A 12 -25.00 14.14 30.33
N PHE A 13 -25.65 13.53 29.32
CA PHE A 13 -25.13 12.31 28.68
C PHE A 13 -24.52 12.51 27.29
N GLY A 14 -24.40 13.76 26.84
CA GLY A 14 -23.83 14.08 25.52
C GLY A 14 -22.39 13.60 25.32
N GLY A 15 -21.61 13.36 26.38
CA GLY A 15 -20.22 12.90 26.25
C GLY A 15 -20.03 11.39 26.24
N ILE A 16 -20.90 10.62 26.90
CA ILE A 16 -20.59 9.23 27.30
C ILE A 16 -21.04 8.22 26.24
N ILE A 17 -22.10 8.52 25.48
CA ILE A 17 -22.62 7.59 24.44
C ILE A 17 -21.84 7.72 23.12
N ILE A 18 -21.30 8.90 22.80
CA ILE A 18 -20.60 9.15 21.52
C ILE A 18 -19.32 8.33 21.40
N ASN A 19 -18.59 8.11 22.52
CA ASN A 19 -17.30 7.42 22.50
C ASN A 19 -17.40 5.90 22.26
N ILE A 20 -18.56 5.28 22.46
CA ILE A 20 -18.77 3.84 22.21
C ILE A 20 -19.05 3.56 20.73
N TRP A 21 -19.75 4.46 20.05
CA TRP A 21 -20.13 4.30 18.63
C TRP A 21 -19.05 4.78 17.67
N LYS A 22 -18.20 5.73 18.12
CA LYS A 22 -17.08 6.27 17.34
C LYS A 22 -16.18 5.19 16.73
N PRO A 23 -15.65 4.19 17.47
CA PRO A 23 -14.78 3.17 16.89
C PRO A 23 -15.55 2.21 15.95
N GLY A 24 -16.80 1.87 16.27
CA GLY A 24 -17.62 0.98 15.44
C GLY A 24 -17.98 1.60 14.09
N ALA A 25 -18.39 2.87 14.08
CA ALA A 25 -18.72 3.60 12.85
C ALA A 25 -17.48 3.84 11.97
N LEU A 26 -16.33 4.14 12.58
CA LEU A 26 -15.06 4.30 11.85
C LEU A 26 -14.59 2.98 11.23
N LYS A 27 -14.70 1.87 11.96
CA LYS A 27 -14.40 0.53 11.45
C LYS A 27 -15.30 0.17 10.26
N ALA A 28 -16.62 0.40 10.38
CA ALA A 28 -17.56 0.13 9.29
C ALA A 28 -17.28 1.00 8.04
N ALA A 29 -16.88 2.27 8.23
CA ALA A 29 -16.50 3.15 7.14
C ALA A 29 -15.20 2.70 6.45
N ILE A 30 -14.20 2.28 7.23
CA ILE A 30 -12.94 1.70 6.74
C ILE A 30 -13.21 0.42 5.95
N ASP A 31 -14.01 -0.49 6.48
CA ASP A 31 -14.35 -1.75 5.80
C ASP A 31 -15.05 -1.47 4.46
N LYS A 32 -15.98 -0.50 4.43
CA LYS A 32 -16.64 -0.08 3.19
C LYS A 32 -15.68 0.56 2.19
N ALA A 33 -14.72 1.36 2.64
CA ALA A 33 -13.71 1.97 1.79
C ALA A 33 -12.73 0.93 1.21
N ILE A 34 -12.33 -0.07 2.01
CA ILE A 34 -11.51 -1.19 1.55
C ILE A 34 -12.29 -2.02 0.53
N VAL A 35 -13.56 -2.34 0.79
CA VAL A 35 -14.43 -3.09 -0.14
C VAL A 35 -14.57 -2.35 -1.47
N ALA A 36 -14.82 -1.04 -1.45
CA ALA A 36 -14.89 -0.22 -2.67
C ALA A 36 -13.53 -0.14 -3.40
N GLY A 37 -12.43 -0.19 -2.66
CA GLY A 37 -11.06 -0.16 -3.18
C GLY A 37 -10.52 -1.51 -3.63
N THR A 38 -11.24 -2.62 -3.44
CA THR A 38 -10.75 -4.00 -3.69
C THR A 38 -10.13 -4.19 -5.06
N ALA A 39 -10.81 -3.74 -6.12
CA ALA A 39 -10.29 -3.86 -7.49
C ALA A 39 -8.98 -3.08 -7.68
N ARG A 40 -8.86 -1.89 -7.08
CA ARG A 40 -7.65 -1.06 -7.16
C ARG A 40 -6.49 -1.65 -6.36
N ILE A 41 -6.80 -2.18 -5.17
CA ILE A 41 -5.84 -2.86 -4.29
C ILE A 41 -5.30 -4.11 -5.00
N ALA A 42 -6.19 -4.94 -5.57
CA ALA A 42 -5.82 -6.14 -6.31
C ALA A 42 -5.00 -5.79 -7.57
N ALA A 43 -5.38 -4.76 -8.32
CA ALA A 43 -4.63 -4.32 -9.49
C ALA A 43 -3.22 -3.83 -9.12
N ALA A 44 -3.07 -3.07 -8.03
CA ALA A 44 -1.77 -2.62 -7.55
C ALA A 44 -0.90 -3.79 -7.04
N ALA A 45 -1.52 -4.75 -6.34
CA ALA A 45 -0.85 -5.95 -5.86
C ALA A 45 -0.33 -6.82 -7.00
N ASN A 46 -1.17 -7.11 -8.00
CA ASN A 46 -0.77 -7.88 -9.19
C ASN A 46 0.33 -7.16 -9.96
N ALA A 47 0.19 -5.85 -10.20
CA ALA A 47 1.21 -5.07 -10.91
C ALA A 47 2.57 -5.06 -10.19
N ALA A 48 2.57 -4.93 -8.86
CA ALA A 48 3.79 -4.97 -8.06
C ALA A 48 4.42 -6.38 -8.04
N GLY A 49 3.58 -7.41 -7.86
CA GLY A 49 4.01 -8.81 -7.89
C GLY A 49 4.62 -9.21 -9.21
N ASP A 50 3.94 -8.91 -10.32
CA ASP A 50 4.41 -9.23 -11.67
C ASP A 50 5.67 -8.46 -12.05
N ALA A 51 5.78 -7.21 -11.60
CA ALA A 51 6.99 -6.41 -11.81
C ALA A 51 8.20 -7.00 -11.07
N ALA A 52 8.03 -7.44 -9.83
CA ALA A 52 9.11 -8.01 -9.03
C ALA A 52 9.49 -9.42 -9.50
N GLY A 53 8.49 -10.27 -9.78
CA GLY A 53 8.68 -11.63 -10.25
C GLY A 53 9.42 -11.70 -11.59
N LYS A 54 9.01 -10.89 -12.58
CA LYS A 54 9.68 -10.84 -13.89
C LYS A 54 11.13 -10.36 -13.78
N GLU A 55 11.39 -9.36 -12.93
CA GLU A 55 12.72 -8.78 -12.77
C GLU A 55 13.68 -9.81 -12.17
N LEU A 56 13.21 -10.59 -11.20
CA LEU A 56 14.00 -11.67 -10.60
C LEU A 56 14.30 -12.79 -11.59
N VAL A 57 13.34 -13.21 -12.42
CA VAL A 57 13.60 -14.22 -13.48
C VAL A 57 14.63 -13.69 -14.47
N ILE A 58 14.50 -12.45 -14.94
CA ILE A 58 15.45 -11.84 -15.88
C ILE A 58 16.86 -11.78 -15.25
N ALA A 59 16.95 -11.35 -13.99
CA ALA A 59 18.21 -11.30 -13.26
C ALA A 59 18.81 -12.71 -13.03
N GLY A 60 17.98 -13.71 -12.74
CA GLY A 60 18.37 -15.10 -12.62
C GLY A 60 18.94 -15.67 -13.92
N LEU A 61 18.27 -15.43 -15.04
CA LEU A 61 18.74 -15.88 -16.36
C LEU A 61 20.07 -15.22 -16.75
N GLN A 62 20.24 -13.93 -16.46
CA GLN A 62 21.49 -13.21 -16.69
C GLN A 62 22.62 -13.63 -15.76
N SER A 63 22.34 -13.89 -14.49
CA SER A 63 23.36 -14.22 -13.49
C SER A 63 23.80 -15.68 -13.58
N THR A 64 22.83 -16.61 -13.62
CA THR A 64 23.02 -18.07 -13.58
C THR A 64 23.42 -18.61 -14.94
N PHE A 65 22.78 -18.20 -16.02
CA PHE A 65 23.06 -18.74 -17.35
C PHE A 65 23.89 -17.81 -18.23
N LYS A 66 24.15 -16.57 -17.79
CA LYS A 66 24.88 -15.57 -18.60
C LYS A 66 24.24 -15.32 -19.96
N ILE A 67 22.91 -15.42 -20.02
CA ILE A 67 22.11 -15.22 -21.23
C ILE A 67 21.61 -13.78 -21.26
N SER A 68 21.63 -13.15 -22.43
CA SER A 68 21.04 -11.82 -22.68
C SER A 68 19.85 -11.87 -23.63
N THR A 69 19.70 -12.96 -24.39
CA THR A 69 18.66 -13.18 -25.41
C THR A 69 18.14 -14.61 -25.34
N LEU A 70 16.84 -14.80 -25.53
CA LEU A 70 16.18 -16.10 -25.66
C LEU A 70 15.41 -16.11 -26.98
N LYS A 71 15.61 -17.16 -27.81
CA LYS A 71 14.96 -17.30 -29.13
C LYS A 71 15.17 -16.07 -30.03
N GLY A 72 16.35 -15.45 -29.96
CA GLY A 72 16.69 -14.23 -30.70
C GLY A 72 16.04 -12.93 -30.18
N HIS A 73 15.25 -12.99 -29.11
CA HIS A 73 14.63 -11.83 -28.48
C HIS A 73 15.35 -11.43 -27.17
N PRO A 74 15.40 -10.14 -26.81
CA PRO A 74 15.94 -9.73 -25.52
C PRO A 74 15.07 -10.28 -24.37
N LEU A 75 15.69 -10.65 -23.26
CA LEU A 75 15.00 -11.23 -22.09
C LEU A 75 13.79 -10.41 -21.63
N LYS A 76 13.91 -9.08 -21.66
CA LYS A 76 12.85 -8.14 -21.28
C LYS A 76 11.59 -8.21 -22.15
N SER A 77 11.72 -8.70 -23.39
CA SER A 77 10.59 -8.88 -24.30
C SER A 77 9.99 -10.28 -24.20
N PHE A 78 10.80 -11.27 -23.84
CA PHE A 78 10.35 -12.64 -23.71
C PHE A 78 9.66 -12.87 -22.35
N ILE A 79 10.22 -12.33 -21.25
CA ILE A 79 9.66 -12.47 -19.90
C ILE A 79 8.69 -11.33 -19.61
N ASN A 80 7.42 -11.70 -19.45
CA ASN A 80 6.27 -10.84 -19.27
C ASN A 80 5.49 -11.24 -18.01
N PRO A 81 4.57 -10.38 -17.51
CA PRO A 81 3.68 -10.69 -16.38
C PRO A 81 2.93 -12.03 -16.51
N GLU A 82 2.61 -12.46 -17.73
CA GLU A 82 1.81 -13.66 -17.95
C GLU A 82 2.63 -14.97 -17.97
N ASN A 83 3.96 -14.89 -18.09
CA ASN A 83 4.79 -16.08 -18.33
C ASN A 83 5.99 -16.25 -17.39
N TYR A 84 6.33 -15.26 -16.56
CA TYR A 84 7.48 -15.36 -15.65
C TYR A 84 7.34 -16.50 -14.62
N ASN A 85 6.12 -16.90 -14.31
CA ASN A 85 5.79 -18.00 -13.41
C ASN A 85 5.64 -19.35 -14.13
N ASN A 86 5.72 -19.37 -15.47
CA ASN A 86 5.55 -20.57 -16.27
C ASN A 86 6.89 -21.27 -16.47
N PHE A 87 7.14 -22.26 -15.61
CA PHE A 87 8.34 -23.09 -15.67
C PHE A 87 8.59 -23.68 -17.06
N THR A 88 7.57 -24.27 -17.68
CA THR A 88 7.70 -24.96 -18.97
C THR A 88 8.18 -24.01 -20.06
N SER A 89 7.55 -22.84 -20.20
CA SER A 89 7.93 -21.87 -21.23
C SER A 89 9.35 -21.34 -21.07
N ILE A 90 9.78 -21.09 -19.82
CA ILE A 90 11.13 -20.61 -19.55
C ILE A 90 12.15 -21.72 -19.76
N TYR A 91 11.86 -22.92 -19.26
CA TYR A 91 12.73 -24.09 -19.39
C TYR A 91 12.96 -24.45 -20.86
N GLU A 92 11.91 -24.54 -21.66
CA GLU A 92 12.01 -24.85 -23.09
C GLU A 92 12.84 -23.81 -23.83
N ALA A 93 12.63 -22.52 -23.56
CA ALA A 93 13.41 -21.46 -24.19
C ALA A 93 14.89 -21.51 -23.82
N VAL A 94 15.22 -21.74 -22.54
CA VAL A 94 16.61 -21.88 -22.08
C VAL A 94 17.24 -23.16 -22.64
N TYR A 95 16.47 -24.24 -22.72
CA TYR A 95 16.91 -25.51 -23.28
C TYR A 95 17.23 -25.40 -24.78
N GLU A 96 16.36 -24.78 -25.57
CA GLU A 96 16.60 -24.53 -27.00
C GLU A 96 17.84 -23.66 -27.19
N GLU A 97 17.97 -22.56 -26.44
CA GLU A 97 19.13 -21.66 -26.51
C GLU A 97 20.44 -22.39 -26.14
N TYR A 98 20.38 -23.29 -25.14
CA TYR A 98 21.49 -24.15 -24.77
C TYR A 98 21.81 -25.18 -25.85
N PHE A 99 20.80 -25.83 -26.41
CA PHE A 99 20.97 -26.88 -27.42
C PHE A 99 21.61 -26.31 -28.70
N GLU A 100 21.08 -25.20 -29.21
CA GLU A 100 21.59 -24.56 -30.44
C GLU A 100 23.01 -24.04 -30.28
N LYS A 101 23.35 -23.48 -29.11
CA LYS A 101 24.67 -22.88 -28.90
C LYS A 101 25.72 -23.88 -28.45
N CYS A 102 25.35 -24.87 -27.64
CA CYS A 102 26.32 -25.75 -26.98
C CYS A 102 26.55 -27.08 -27.69
N ILE A 103 25.63 -27.51 -28.56
CA ILE A 103 25.77 -28.78 -29.30
C ILE A 103 26.09 -28.43 -30.77
N PRO A 104 27.33 -28.62 -31.22
CA PRO A 104 27.67 -28.36 -32.62
C PRO A 104 26.94 -29.37 -33.53
N SER A 105 26.17 -28.85 -34.47
CA SER A 105 25.56 -29.61 -35.58
C SER A 105 26.61 -29.98 -36.63
N SER A 106 27.68 -30.67 -36.25
CA SER A 106 28.65 -31.24 -37.20
C SER A 106 28.21 -32.64 -37.63
N LEU A 107 27.31 -32.68 -38.62
CA LEU A 107 27.19 -33.79 -39.56
C LEU A 107 28.49 -33.89 -40.36
N GLY A 108 29.49 -34.62 -39.86
CA GLY A 108 30.63 -34.99 -40.69
C GLY A 108 31.91 -35.32 -39.96
N LYS A 109 32.06 -36.61 -39.61
CA LYS A 109 33.33 -37.37 -39.60
C LYS A 109 34.59 -36.58 -39.17
N ARG A 110 35.03 -36.76 -37.92
CA ARG A 110 36.26 -37.49 -37.52
C ARG A 110 36.74 -37.05 -36.13
N PHE A 111 36.89 -38.05 -35.26
CA PHE A 111 37.61 -38.04 -33.97
C PHE A 111 37.05 -37.13 -32.85
N PHE A 112 36.36 -37.78 -31.90
CA PHE A 112 36.12 -37.25 -30.56
C PHE A 112 37.46 -37.00 -29.85
N SER A 113 37.90 -35.74 -29.83
CA SER A 113 38.65 -35.20 -28.69
C SER A 113 37.65 -34.47 -27.79
N LEU A 114 37.72 -34.71 -26.49
CA LEU A 114 36.94 -34.07 -25.41
C LEU A 114 37.11 -32.53 -25.31
N VAL A 115 37.55 -31.85 -26.38
CA VAL A 115 38.10 -30.49 -26.34
C VAL A 115 37.20 -29.43 -26.99
N ASP A 116 36.25 -29.80 -27.86
CA ASP A 116 35.44 -28.81 -28.59
C ASP A 116 33.99 -28.70 -28.08
N ALA A 117 33.78 -28.75 -26.76
CA ALA A 117 32.55 -28.15 -26.22
C ALA A 117 32.69 -26.63 -26.42
N ASN A 118 31.67 -25.94 -26.92
CA ASN A 118 31.63 -24.48 -27.12
C ASN A 118 31.72 -23.71 -25.77
N LEU A 119 32.77 -23.95 -24.97
CA LEU A 119 33.02 -23.41 -23.64
C LEU A 119 33.37 -21.92 -23.66
N ASP A 120 33.63 -21.35 -24.84
CA ASP A 120 33.74 -19.90 -25.03
C ASP A 120 32.36 -19.22 -24.96
N ILE A 121 31.27 -19.96 -25.21
CA ILE A 121 29.93 -19.42 -25.11
C ILE A 121 29.51 -19.37 -23.62
N PRO A 122 29.06 -18.22 -23.11
CA PRO A 122 28.77 -18.03 -21.69
C PRO A 122 27.79 -19.04 -21.08
N ILE A 123 26.72 -19.40 -21.80
CA ILE A 123 25.71 -20.37 -21.33
C ILE A 123 26.31 -21.78 -21.22
N CYS A 124 27.09 -22.22 -22.20
CA CYS A 124 27.71 -23.54 -22.21
C CYS A 124 28.74 -23.69 -21.09
N LYS A 125 29.57 -22.65 -20.90
CA LYS A 125 30.52 -22.57 -19.80
C LYS A 125 29.83 -22.59 -18.43
N SER A 126 28.75 -21.81 -18.30
CA SER A 126 28.04 -21.72 -17.03
C SER A 126 27.39 -23.05 -16.64
N VAL A 127 26.67 -23.68 -17.57
CA VAL A 127 26.03 -24.98 -17.33
C VAL A 127 27.07 -26.07 -17.07
N PHE A 128 28.19 -26.07 -17.80
CA PHE A 128 29.30 -27.00 -17.57
C PHE A 128 29.86 -26.87 -16.16
N ASN A 129 30.23 -25.66 -15.74
CA ASN A 129 30.78 -25.41 -14.40
C ASN A 129 29.83 -25.85 -13.28
N GLN A 130 28.52 -25.59 -13.44
CA GLN A 130 27.51 -25.99 -12.47
C GLN A 130 27.34 -27.52 -12.44
N THR A 131 27.37 -28.17 -13.60
CA THR A 131 27.32 -29.63 -13.71
C THR A 131 28.54 -30.29 -13.06
N SER A 132 29.74 -29.74 -13.29
CA SER A 132 30.96 -30.20 -12.63
C SER A 132 30.94 -30.00 -11.12
N ALA A 133 30.40 -28.87 -10.64
CA ALA A 133 30.26 -28.58 -9.21
C ALA A 133 29.24 -29.50 -8.52
N ALA A 134 28.18 -29.91 -9.24
CA ALA A 134 27.13 -30.76 -8.70
C ALA A 134 27.44 -32.27 -8.85
N SER A 135 28.37 -32.65 -9.72
CA SER A 135 28.73 -34.05 -9.95
C SER A 135 29.53 -34.63 -8.79
N GLN A 136 29.15 -35.82 -8.34
CA GLN A 136 29.89 -36.58 -7.32
C GLN A 136 30.54 -37.84 -7.91
N PRO A 137 31.60 -38.38 -7.26
CA PRO A 137 32.20 -39.64 -7.68
C PRO A 137 31.13 -40.75 -7.74
N GLY A 138 30.89 -41.30 -8.92
CA GLY A 138 29.93 -42.40 -9.15
C GLY A 138 28.51 -41.97 -9.56
N GLN A 139 28.18 -40.68 -9.58
CA GLN A 139 26.86 -40.19 -10.01
C GLN A 139 27.01 -38.94 -10.89
N SER A 140 27.09 -39.14 -12.21
CA SER A 140 27.13 -38.06 -13.18
C SER A 140 25.75 -37.41 -13.29
N ILE A 141 25.69 -36.09 -13.06
CA ILE A 141 24.50 -35.30 -13.29
C ILE A 141 24.53 -34.82 -14.74
N SER A 142 23.39 -34.89 -15.44
CA SER A 142 23.29 -34.36 -16.80
C SER A 142 23.11 -32.83 -16.76
N SER A 143 23.70 -32.14 -17.75
CA SER A 143 23.52 -30.69 -17.94
C SER A 143 22.05 -30.27 -18.00
N ILE A 144 21.20 -31.12 -18.57
CA ILE A 144 19.76 -30.91 -18.71
C ILE A 144 19.09 -30.83 -17.33
N LYS A 145 19.43 -31.74 -16.42
CA LYS A 145 18.89 -31.75 -15.06
C LYS A 145 19.31 -30.53 -14.25
N VAL A 146 20.53 -30.03 -14.48
CA VAL A 146 21.01 -28.78 -13.88
C VAL A 146 20.19 -27.59 -14.38
N ILE A 147 19.94 -27.50 -15.69
CA ILE A 147 19.10 -26.44 -16.28
C ILE A 147 17.68 -26.51 -15.68
N GLU A 148 17.08 -27.70 -15.65
CA GLU A 148 15.75 -27.95 -15.07
C GLU A 148 15.66 -27.45 -13.63
N THR A 149 16.58 -27.89 -12.78
CA THR A 149 16.60 -27.54 -11.34
C THR A 149 16.77 -26.04 -11.14
N ASN A 150 17.67 -25.41 -11.88
CA ASN A 150 17.92 -23.98 -11.75
C ASN A 150 16.73 -23.14 -12.21
N VAL A 151 16.11 -23.49 -13.33
CA VAL A 151 14.90 -22.80 -13.82
C VAL A 151 13.75 -22.98 -12.82
N GLN A 152 13.60 -24.19 -12.25
CA GLN A 152 12.59 -24.46 -11.22
C GLN A 152 12.80 -23.61 -9.97
N THR A 153 14.04 -23.51 -9.48
CA THR A 153 14.39 -22.66 -8.34
C THR A 153 14.12 -21.20 -8.63
N MET A 154 14.55 -20.69 -9.80
CA MET A 154 14.31 -19.31 -10.21
C MET A 154 12.83 -18.95 -10.27
N VAL A 155 12.00 -19.82 -10.86
CA VAL A 155 10.55 -19.60 -10.94
C VAL A 155 9.90 -19.65 -9.56
N SER A 156 10.37 -20.55 -8.69
CA SER A 156 9.87 -20.66 -7.31
C SER A 156 10.22 -19.43 -6.48
N GLU A 157 11.46 -18.95 -6.56
CA GLU A 157 11.91 -17.71 -5.91
C GLU A 157 11.16 -16.49 -6.47
N ALA A 158 10.97 -16.43 -7.79
CA ALA A 158 10.23 -15.35 -8.43
C ALA A 158 8.77 -15.31 -7.98
N ASN A 159 8.11 -16.47 -7.82
CA ASN A 159 6.76 -16.56 -7.27
C ASN A 159 6.72 -16.11 -5.80
N GLY A 160 7.73 -16.47 -5.00
CA GLY A 160 7.87 -16.01 -3.62
C GLY A 160 8.01 -14.49 -3.52
N VAL A 161 8.88 -13.91 -4.34
CA VAL A 161 9.11 -12.46 -4.38
C VAL A 161 7.90 -11.72 -4.96
N ALA A 162 7.25 -12.25 -5.99
CA ALA A 162 6.02 -11.69 -6.54
C ALA A 162 4.92 -11.63 -5.49
N LYS A 163 4.73 -12.72 -4.72
CA LYS A 163 3.75 -12.76 -3.62
C LYS A 163 4.08 -11.74 -2.53
N ALA A 164 5.34 -11.66 -2.10
CA ALA A 164 5.75 -10.69 -1.08
C ALA A 164 5.54 -9.24 -1.55
N ALA A 165 5.89 -8.92 -2.80
CA ALA A 165 5.65 -7.61 -3.39
C ALA A 165 4.16 -7.28 -3.51
N ALA A 166 3.33 -8.25 -3.87
CA ALA A 166 1.88 -8.11 -3.92
C ALA A 166 1.28 -7.81 -2.52
N GLU A 167 1.71 -8.55 -1.49
CA GLU A 167 1.28 -8.33 -0.09
C GLU A 167 1.68 -6.94 0.43
N ILE A 168 2.90 -6.49 0.13
CA ILE A 168 3.38 -5.15 0.49
C ILE A 168 2.55 -4.06 -0.20
N ALA A 169 2.26 -4.22 -1.49
CA ALA A 169 1.45 -3.28 -2.26
C ALA A 169 0.01 -3.25 -1.75
N GLU A 170 -0.58 -4.40 -1.43
CA GLU A 170 -1.90 -4.49 -0.83
C GLU A 170 -1.95 -3.76 0.52
N ALA A 171 -1.00 -4.04 1.41
CA ALA A 171 -0.92 -3.38 2.72
C ALA A 171 -0.76 -1.86 2.58
N THR A 172 0.05 -1.41 1.62
CA THR A 172 0.27 0.01 1.32
C THR A 172 -1.00 0.69 0.83
N GLU A 173 -1.73 0.07 -0.09
CA GLU A 173 -2.96 0.64 -0.65
C GLU A 173 -4.11 0.63 0.37
N ARG A 174 -4.20 -0.40 1.21
CA ARG A 174 -5.11 -0.42 2.36
C ARG A 174 -4.78 0.70 3.35
N ALA A 175 -3.51 0.90 3.68
CA ALA A 175 -3.08 1.97 4.59
C ALA A 175 -3.41 3.37 4.02
N LYS A 176 -3.20 3.58 2.71
CA LYS A 176 -3.60 4.82 2.02
C LYS A 176 -5.11 5.05 2.11
N ALA A 177 -5.92 4.02 1.83
CA ALA A 177 -7.38 4.13 1.90
C ALA A 177 -7.89 4.47 3.31
N ILE A 178 -7.30 3.86 4.34
CA ILE A 178 -7.59 4.16 5.75
C ILE A 178 -7.21 5.60 6.08
N LYS A 179 -6.00 6.03 5.68
CA LYS A 179 -5.51 7.38 5.93
C LYS A 179 -6.41 8.44 5.28
N THR A 180 -6.71 8.29 3.98
CA THR A 180 -7.60 9.21 3.27
C THR A 180 -8.99 9.29 3.91
N SER A 181 -9.54 8.15 4.35
CA SER A 181 -10.83 8.13 5.05
C SER A 181 -10.77 8.85 6.40
N THR A 182 -9.67 8.66 7.15
CA THR A 182 -9.46 9.31 8.45
C THR A 182 -9.26 10.81 8.30
N ASP A 183 -8.42 11.24 7.36
CA ASP A 183 -8.16 12.64 7.05
C ASP A 183 -9.44 13.36 6.60
N ALA A 184 -10.28 12.70 5.79
CA ALA A 184 -11.57 13.24 5.38
C ALA A 184 -12.55 13.42 6.56
N ILE A 185 -12.58 12.45 7.48
CA ILE A 185 -13.39 12.53 8.70
C ILE A 185 -12.88 13.68 9.60
N GLU A 186 -11.56 13.81 9.77
CA GLU A 186 -10.95 14.87 10.57
C GLU A 186 -11.25 16.26 9.97
N ALA A 187 -11.08 16.41 8.65
CA ALA A 187 -11.41 17.65 7.94
C ALA A 187 -12.90 18.03 8.07
N ALA A 188 -13.81 17.07 7.90
CA ALA A 188 -15.24 17.32 8.10
C ALA A 188 -15.56 17.69 9.56
N SER A 189 -14.90 17.04 10.53
CA SER A 189 -15.10 17.32 11.95
C SER A 189 -14.62 18.71 12.33
N THR A 190 -13.43 19.12 11.89
CA THR A 190 -12.86 20.45 12.17
C THR A 190 -13.72 21.57 11.58
N GLN A 191 -14.29 21.36 10.39
CA GLN A 191 -15.25 22.29 9.79
C GLN A 191 -16.51 22.46 10.66
N LEU A 192 -17.07 21.37 11.18
CA LEU A 192 -18.24 21.40 12.08
C LEU A 192 -17.91 22.06 13.42
N TYR A 193 -16.75 21.75 14.02
CA TYR A 193 -16.28 22.41 15.25
C TYR A 193 -16.05 23.91 15.04
N GLY A 194 -15.51 24.32 13.90
CA GLY A 194 -15.39 25.72 13.52
C GLY A 194 -16.74 26.42 13.50
N ALA A 195 -17.73 25.85 12.79
CA ALA A 195 -19.07 26.42 12.71
C ALA A 195 -19.76 26.56 14.09
N ILE A 196 -19.62 25.56 14.96
CA ILE A 196 -20.13 25.60 16.33
C ILE A 196 -19.39 26.66 17.16
N GLY A 197 -18.06 26.74 17.03
CA GLY A 197 -17.23 27.73 17.71
C GLY A 197 -17.61 29.17 17.36
N TYR A 198 -17.85 29.47 16.09
CA TYR A 198 -18.30 30.79 15.64
C TYR A 198 -19.70 31.14 16.18
N SER A 199 -20.62 30.17 16.24
CA SER A 199 -21.95 30.38 16.81
C SER A 199 -21.88 30.74 18.29
N ILE A 200 -21.07 30.02 19.08
CA ILE A 200 -20.88 30.31 20.51
C ILE A 200 -20.17 31.66 20.72
N LEU A 201 -19.12 31.95 19.95
CA LEU A 201 -18.42 33.23 19.99
C LEU A 201 -19.37 34.40 19.70
N ALA A 202 -20.24 34.26 18.70
CA ALA A 202 -21.24 35.27 18.37
C ALA A 202 -22.23 35.51 19.53
N ILE A 203 -22.72 34.45 20.17
CA ILE A 203 -23.60 34.56 21.35
C ILE A 203 -22.88 35.29 22.49
N LEU A 204 -21.62 34.96 22.78
CA LEU A 204 -20.83 35.61 23.83
C LEU A 204 -20.62 37.11 23.57
N ILE A 205 -20.36 37.52 22.32
CA ILE A 205 -20.21 38.93 21.94
C ILE A 205 -21.51 39.70 22.18
N ILE A 206 -22.66 39.14 21.78
CA ILE A 206 -23.98 39.76 21.99
C ILE A 206 -24.25 39.96 23.50
N VAL A 207 -24.00 38.93 24.30
CA VAL A 207 -24.18 38.98 25.77
C VAL A 207 -23.26 40.03 26.40
N LEU A 208 -21.99 40.12 25.98
CA LEU A 208 -21.04 41.12 26.45
C LEU A 208 -21.52 42.56 26.17
N ILE A 209 -22.00 42.83 24.96
CA ILE A 209 -22.55 44.14 24.58
C ILE A 209 -23.76 44.49 25.46
N MET A 210 -24.67 43.54 25.68
CA MET A 210 -25.82 43.73 26.57
C MET A 210 -25.39 44.08 28.00
N ILE A 211 -24.38 43.40 28.54
CA ILE A 211 -23.85 43.66 29.89
C ILE A 211 -23.24 45.07 29.95
N ILE A 212 -22.44 45.49 28.96
CA ILE A 212 -21.83 46.82 28.94
C ILE A 212 -22.90 47.91 28.90
N ILE A 213 -23.88 47.81 27.98
CA ILE A 213 -24.99 48.76 27.89
C ILE A 213 -25.79 48.78 29.19
N TYR A 214 -26.10 47.61 29.75
CA TYR A 214 -26.79 47.48 31.03
C TYR A 214 -26.03 48.19 32.16
N LEU A 215 -24.72 47.98 32.26
CA LEU A 215 -23.87 48.62 33.27
C LEU A 215 -23.85 50.14 33.09
N VAL A 216 -23.73 50.64 31.87
CA VAL A 216 -23.79 52.08 31.56
C VAL A 216 -25.15 52.66 31.96
N LEU A 217 -26.26 52.02 31.59
CA LEU A 217 -27.61 52.46 31.95
C LEU A 217 -27.83 52.42 33.46
N ARG A 218 -27.39 51.36 34.14
CA ARG A 218 -27.47 51.21 35.60
C ARG A 218 -26.65 52.29 36.30
N TYR A 219 -25.45 52.57 35.81
CA TYR A 219 -24.59 53.62 36.32
C TYR A 219 -25.24 55.00 36.15
N ARG A 220 -25.82 55.30 34.98
CA ARG A 220 -26.55 56.56 34.73
C ARG A 220 -27.75 56.73 35.67
N ARG A 221 -28.55 55.67 35.90
CA ARG A 221 -29.68 55.72 36.84
C ARG A 221 -29.22 56.02 38.27
N LYS A 222 -28.19 55.33 38.77
CA LYS A 222 -27.65 55.60 40.11
C LYS A 222 -27.11 57.02 40.25
N LYS A 223 -26.41 57.53 39.24
CA LYS A 223 -25.90 58.92 39.23
C LYS A 223 -27.04 59.94 39.29
N LYS A 224 -28.13 59.73 38.53
CA LYS A 224 -29.32 60.61 38.59
C LYS A 224 -29.96 60.63 39.98
N MET A 225 -30.09 59.48 40.65
CA MET A 225 -30.68 59.41 42.00
C MET A 225 -29.83 60.12 43.06
N LYS A 226 -28.50 59.98 42.99
CA LYS A 226 -27.59 60.71 43.89
C LYS A 226 -27.70 62.24 43.73
N LYS A 227 -27.81 62.73 42.49
CA LYS A 227 -28.02 64.15 42.23
C LYS A 227 -29.35 64.64 42.82
N LYS A 228 -30.44 63.90 42.62
CA LYS A 228 -31.76 64.28 43.18
C LYS A 228 -31.73 64.41 44.71
N ALA A 229 -31.07 63.50 45.41
CA ALA A 229 -30.95 63.54 46.87
C ALA A 229 -30.19 64.77 47.39
N GLN A 230 -29.23 65.30 46.62
CA GLN A 230 -28.53 66.53 46.98
C GLN A 230 -29.43 67.77 46.80
N TYR A 231 -30.19 67.85 45.70
CA TYR A 231 -31.12 68.97 45.48
C TYR A 231 -32.24 69.02 46.53
N THR A 232 -32.80 67.87 46.94
CA THR A 232 -33.81 67.82 48.01
C THR A 232 -33.27 68.31 49.36
N LYS A 233 -31.97 68.18 49.62
CA LYS A 233 -31.36 68.71 50.85
C LYS A 233 -31.18 70.22 50.81
N LEU A 234 -30.80 70.78 49.67
CA LEU A 234 -30.60 72.23 49.50
C LEU A 234 -31.92 73.02 49.54
N LEU A 235 -33.04 72.40 49.16
CA LEU A 235 -34.36 73.04 49.10
C LEU A 235 -35.12 73.01 50.44
N ASN A 236 -34.64 72.23 51.42
CA ASN A 236 -35.24 72.10 52.74
C ASN A 236 -34.50 72.93 53.82
N GLN A 237 -33.58 73.80 53.39
CA GLN A 237 -33.07 74.92 54.19
C GLN A 237 -33.76 76.20 53.73
#